data_AF-A0A2E9KWF0-F1
#
_entry.id   AF-A0A2E9KWF0-F1
#
_cell.length_a   1.000
_cell.length_b   1.000
_cell.length_c   1.000
_cell.angle_alpha   90.00
_cell.angle_beta   90.00
_cell.angle_gamma   90.00
#
_symmetry.space_group_name_H-M   'P 1'
#
loop_
_entity.id
_entity.type
_entity.pdbx_description
1 polymer ?
#
loop_
_entity_poly.entity_id
_entity_poly.type
_entity_poly.pdbx_seq_one_letter_code
_entity_poly.pdbx_strand_id
1 'polypeptide(L)' 'MNISEFERNKPVKTYRAIKNTTKKYKNVIKNMEMMDDDDCTRVEMANDFIKDLEKIMEVFQSGE' A
#
# COMPACT_ATOMS: atom_id res chain seq x y z
N MET A 1 -12.91 -21.82 -20.38
CA MET A 1 -12.97 -22.11 -18.93
C MET A 1 -13.76 -20.98 -18.28
N ASN A 2 -14.90 -21.28 -17.61
CA ASN A 2 -15.63 -20.25 -16.86
C ASN A 2 -14.97 -20.11 -15.48
N ILE A 3 -14.15 -19.09 -15.33
CA ILE A 3 -13.57 -18.73 -14.03
C ILE A 3 -14.72 -18.35 -13.07
N SER A 4 -14.66 -18.83 -11.83
CA SER A 4 -15.70 -18.56 -10.83
C SER A 4 -15.74 -17.07 -10.49
N GLU A 5 -16.90 -16.56 -10.08
CA GLU A 5 -17.03 -15.17 -9.61
C GLU A 5 -16.11 -14.87 -8.41
N PHE A 6 -15.88 -15.87 -7.57
CA PHE A 6 -14.92 -15.78 -6.48
C PHE A 6 -13.51 -15.49 -6.99
N GLU A 7 -13.04 -16.24 -7.98
CA GLU A 7 -11.71 -16.02 -8.60
C GLU A 7 -11.64 -14.66 -9.31
N ARG A 8 -12.72 -14.22 -9.98
CA ARG A 8 -12.78 -12.88 -10.62
C ARG A 8 -12.63 -11.74 -9.62
N ASN A 9 -13.12 -11.92 -8.40
CA ASN A 9 -13.14 -10.86 -7.39
C ASN A 9 -11.84 -10.74 -6.59
N LYS A 10 -10.97 -11.77 -6.58
CA LYS A 10 -9.70 -11.73 -5.84
C LYS A 10 -8.81 -10.56 -6.29
N PRO A 11 -8.53 -10.34 -7.59
CA PRO A 11 -7.70 -9.23 -8.03
C PRO A 11 -8.24 -7.86 -7.59
N VAL A 12 -9.56 -7.66 -7.71
CA VAL A 12 -10.20 -6.39 -7.32
C VAL A 12 -10.04 -6.14 -5.82
N LYS A 13 -10.22 -7.16 -4.99
CA LYS A 13 -10.05 -7.06 -3.53
C LYS A 13 -8.59 -6.79 -3.17
N THR A 14 -7.65 -7.50 -3.79
CA THR A 14 -6.21 -7.30 -3.58
C THR A 14 -5.78 -5.89 -3.97
N TYR A 15 -6.16 -5.42 -5.16
CA TYR A 15 -5.91 -4.04 -5.60
C TYR A 15 -6.41 -3.00 -4.59
N ARG A 16 -7.66 -3.15 -4.12
CA ARG A 16 -8.23 -2.24 -3.12
C ARG A 16 -7.46 -2.30 -1.80
N ALA A 17 -7.05 -3.48 -1.35
CA ALA A 17 -6.30 -3.66 -0.11
C ALA A 17 -4.93 -2.95 -0.18
N ILE A 18 -4.18 -3.12 -1.27
CA ILE A 18 -2.89 -2.45 -1.48
C ILE A 18 -3.11 -0.94 -1.49
N LYS A 19 -4.04 -0.43 -2.33
CA LYS A 19 -4.31 1.01 -2.45
C LYS A 19 -4.73 1.65 -1.12
N ASN A 20 -5.60 1.00 -0.35
CA ASN A 20 -6.05 1.50 0.94
C ASN A 20 -4.89 1.54 1.95
N THR A 21 -4.03 0.53 1.94
CA THR A 21 -2.85 0.47 2.80
C THR A 21 -1.84 1.57 2.44
N THR A 22 -1.56 1.78 1.16
CA THR A 22 -0.71 2.89 0.70
C THR A 22 -1.28 4.24 1.15
N LYS A 23 -2.61 4.43 1.01
CA LYS A 23 -3.27 5.67 1.48
C LYS A 23 -3.15 5.84 2.99
N LYS A 24 -3.26 4.76 3.77
CA LYS A 24 -3.09 4.81 5.24
C LYS A 24 -1.71 5.37 5.60
N TYR A 25 -0.64 4.83 5.03
CA TYR A 25 0.72 5.31 5.34
C TYR A 25 0.98 6.73 4.82
N LYS A 26 0.45 7.09 3.64
CA LYS A 26 0.51 8.49 3.16
C LYS A 26 -0.19 9.46 4.13
N ASN A 27 -1.29 9.04 4.74
CA ASN A 27 -1.99 9.84 5.75
C ASN A 27 -1.21 9.93 7.07
N VAL A 28 -0.50 8.87 7.48
CA VAL A 28 0.37 8.91 8.67
C VAL A 28 1.41 10.01 8.49
N ILE A 29 2.12 10.03 7.36
CA ILE A 29 3.14 11.05 7.07
C ILE A 29 2.53 12.44 7.02
N LYS A 30 1.38 12.61 6.36
CA LYS A 30 0.75 13.92 6.21
C LYS A 30 0.26 14.54 7.52
N ASN A 31 -0.18 13.71 8.47
CA ASN A 31 -0.81 14.15 9.71
C ASN A 31 0.15 14.12 10.91
N MET A 32 1.40 13.70 10.72
CA MET A 32 2.39 13.63 11.78
C MET A 32 3.04 14.99 11.98
N GLU A 33 2.85 15.58 13.15
CA GLU A 33 3.66 16.72 13.59
C GLU A 33 5.03 16.17 13.99
N MET A 34 6.08 16.64 13.33
CA MET A 34 7.45 16.21 13.59
C MET A 34 7.97 16.94 14.83
N MET A 35 8.09 16.25 15.96
CA MET A 35 8.49 16.84 17.22
C MET A 35 9.85 16.35 17.71
N ASP A 36 10.20 15.10 17.39
CA ASP A 36 11.47 14.48 17.77
C ASP A 36 12.05 13.52 16.71
N ASP A 37 13.20 12.93 17.03
CA ASP A 37 13.90 11.97 16.15
C ASP A 37 13.12 10.65 15.98
N ASP A 38 12.28 10.28 16.94
CA ASP A 38 11.42 9.10 16.85
C ASP A 38 10.32 9.32 15.80
N ASP A 39 9.75 10.52 15.74
CA ASP A 39 8.81 10.91 14.70
C ASP A 39 9.47 10.87 13.31
N CYS A 40 10.72 11.35 13.21
CA CYS A 40 11.50 11.26 11.98
C CYS A 40 11.67 9.82 11.51
N THR A 41 12.08 8.94 12.41
CA THR A 41 12.26 7.51 12.14
C THR A 41 10.95 6.87 11.66
N ARG A 42 9.81 7.22 12.29
CA ARG A 42 8.50 6.69 11.88
C ARG A 42 8.08 7.18 10.49
N VAL A 43 8.34 8.44 10.15
CA VAL A 43 8.06 8.98 8.81
C VAL A 43 8.94 8.33 7.75
N GLU A 44 10.23 8.11 8.04
CA GLU A 44 11.14 7.39 7.14
C GLU A 44 10.68 5.96 6.89
N MET A 45 10.34 5.22 7.95
CA MET A 45 9.79 3.86 7.83
C MET A 45 8.48 3.84 7.04
N ALA A 46 7.58 4.79 7.29
CA ALA A 46 6.31 4.88 6.55
C ALA A 46 6.54 5.17 5.06
N ASN A 47 7.55 5.98 4.72
CA ASN A 47 7.94 6.23 3.33
C ASN A 47 8.47 4.96 2.66
N ASP A 48 9.29 4.18 3.34
CA ASP A 48 9.80 2.92 2.78
C ASP A 48 8.69 1.89 2.57
N PHE A 49 7.75 1.77 3.51
CA PHE A 49 6.56 0.93 3.30
C PHE A 49 5.71 1.38 2.10
N ILE A 50 5.59 2.69 1.86
CA ILE A 50 4.90 3.19 0.67
C ILE A 50 5.61 2.73 -0.61
N LYS A 51 6.94 2.86 -0.68
CA LYS A 51 7.73 2.41 -1.85
C LYS A 51 7.55 0.92 -2.11
N ASP A 52 7.57 0.11 -1.07
CA ASP A 52 7.39 -1.34 -1.21
C ASP A 52 5.97 -1.69 -1.66
N LEU A 53 4.94 -1.01 -1.13
CA LEU A 53 3.56 -1.19 -1.59
C LEU A 53 3.35 -0.73 -3.04
N GLU A 54 4.06 0.31 -3.48
CA GLU A 54 4.04 0.77 -4.87
C GLU A 54 4.68 -0.27 -5.80
N LYS A 55 5.83 -0.86 -5.43
CA LYS A 55 6.43 -1.98 -6.17
C LYS A 55 5.51 -3.20 -6.23
N ILE A 56 4.87 -3.57 -5.11
CA ILE A 56 3.91 -4.67 -5.08
C ILE A 56 2.72 -4.38 -6.00
N MET A 57 2.25 -3.13 -6.05
CA MET A 57 1.18 -2.73 -6.97
C MET A 57 1.62 -2.86 -8.42
N GLU A 58 2.86 -2.46 -8.76
CA GLU A 58 3.41 -2.60 -10.11
C GLU A 58 3.44 -4.07 -10.54
N VAL A 59 3.97 -4.96 -9.69
CA VAL A 59 3.98 -6.42 -9.96
C VAL A 59 2.56 -6.97 -10.10
N PHE A 60 1.65 -6.55 -9.20
CA PHE A 60 0.25 -6.97 -9.28
C PHE A 60 -0.42 -6.51 -10.59
N GLN A 61 -0.06 -5.34 -11.12
CA GLN A 61 -0.60 -4.79 -12.37
C GLN A 61 0.06 -5.40 -13.61
N SER A 62 1.34 -5.79 -13.56
CA SER A 62 2.02 -6.51 -14.64
C SER A 62 1.51 -7.94 -14.77
N GLY A 63 1.02 -8.52 -13.67
CA GLY A 63 0.54 -9.90 -13.63
C GLY A 63 1.66 -10.95 -13.59
N GLU A 64 2.88 -10.50 -13.23
CA GLU A 64 4.06 -11.36 -12.99
C GLU A 64 4.10 -11.91 -11.56
#